data_AF-A0A0R2FVW7-F1
#
_entry.id   AF-A0A0R2FVW7-F1
#
_cell.length_a   1.000
_cell.length_b   1.000
_cell.length_c   1.000
_cell.angle_alpha   90.00
_cell.angle_beta   90.00
_cell.angle_gamma   90.00
#
_symmetry.space_group_name_H-M   'P 1'
#
loop_
_entity.id
_entity.type
_entity.pdbx_description
1 polymer ?
#
loop_
_entity_poly.entity_id
_entity_poly.type
_entity_poly.pdbx_seq_one_letter_code
_entity_poly.pdbx_strand_id
1 'polypeptide(L)'
;MSQKQNIALFQATMKQYQENPGDAQSFLIKSMAPETPGVAAGKEAPIKVVNQDVISLALQLEGHLGIMNFASPITPGGGVELGVNAQEEAIARDTYLLPELEKFTATYYRPNRDHPNHGLYTRDMIYSRHVRITQDDSGKPVQNRYTDILTVNAPNLSQAHGELTDDQIEADLEAKILNTVRVFKDEKVTVPLLGAFGTGVFGNDPTMVAQIFKRILSRPEFNGVFTTVYFAVLDPSQKTYDLFKQIL
;
A
#
# COMPACT_ATOMS: atom_id res chain seq x y z
N MET A 1 -14.00 12.01 -9.23
CA MET A 1 -15.05 12.56 -8.34
C MET A 1 -14.66 13.96 -7.88
N SER A 2 -15.63 14.79 -7.49
CA SER A 2 -15.35 16.09 -6.87
C SER A 2 -14.93 15.93 -5.40
N GLN A 3 -14.20 16.91 -4.87
CA GLN A 3 -13.78 16.94 -3.45
C GLN A 3 -14.98 16.76 -2.50
N LYS A 4 -16.10 17.44 -2.78
CA LYS A 4 -17.34 17.32 -1.99
C LYS A 4 -17.91 15.90 -2.00
N GLN A 5 -17.85 15.20 -3.14
CA GLN A 5 -18.29 13.82 -3.24
C GLN A 5 -17.37 12.89 -2.43
N ASN A 6 -16.05 13.09 -2.50
CA ASN A 6 -15.09 12.30 -1.72
C ASN A 6 -15.35 12.40 -0.21
N ILE A 7 -15.58 13.63 0.29
CA ILE A 7 -15.89 13.86 1.71
C ILE A 7 -17.19 13.17 2.10
N ALA A 8 -18.24 13.28 1.28
CA ALA A 8 -19.53 12.67 1.56
C ALA A 8 -19.45 11.13 1.61
N LEU A 9 -18.72 10.51 0.67
CA LEU A 9 -18.48 9.07 0.67
C LEU A 9 -17.70 8.63 1.90
N PHE A 10 -16.63 9.35 2.25
CA PHE A 10 -15.86 9.05 3.46
C PHE A 10 -16.71 9.14 4.74
N GLN A 11 -17.53 10.18 4.87
CA GLN A 11 -18.45 10.34 6.01
C GLN A 11 -19.46 9.19 6.08
N ALA A 12 -19.96 8.71 4.94
CA ALA A 12 -20.84 7.55 4.88
C ALA A 12 -20.13 6.27 5.35
N THR A 13 -18.88 6.04 4.91
CA THR A 13 -18.03 4.92 5.37
C THR A 13 -17.83 4.96 6.89
N MET A 14 -17.49 6.11 7.45
CA MET A 14 -17.29 6.25 8.91
C MET A 14 -18.58 6.05 9.70
N LYS A 15 -19.71 6.53 9.20
CA LYS A 15 -21.02 6.25 9.80
C LYS A 15 -21.32 4.75 9.80
N GLN A 16 -21.08 4.07 8.68
CA GLN A 16 -21.29 2.62 8.58
C GLN A 16 -20.38 1.85 9.55
N TYR A 17 -19.12 2.29 9.71
CA TYR A 17 -18.19 1.71 10.69
C TYR A 17 -18.69 1.88 12.13
N GLN A 18 -19.22 3.04 12.50
CA GLN A 18 -19.78 3.27 13.83
C GLN A 18 -20.98 2.36 14.14
N GLU A 19 -21.81 2.08 13.13
CA GLU A 19 -22.97 1.18 13.27
C GLU A 19 -22.55 -0.30 13.27
N ASN A 20 -21.53 -0.66 12.50
CA ASN A 20 -21.00 -2.01 12.38
C ASN A 20 -19.50 -1.97 12.04
N PRO A 21 -18.61 -2.02 13.06
CA PRO A 21 -17.16 -1.81 12.89
C PRO A 21 -16.44 -2.96 12.17
N GLY A 22 -17.09 -4.11 11.99
CA GLY A 22 -16.46 -5.30 11.45
C GLY A 22 -15.41 -5.89 12.39
N ASP A 23 -14.63 -6.86 11.88
CA ASP A 23 -13.72 -7.70 12.68
C ASP A 23 -12.23 -7.48 12.31
N ALA A 24 -11.90 -6.32 11.76
CA ALA A 24 -10.53 -6.01 11.36
C ALA A 24 -9.58 -6.02 12.57
N GLN A 25 -8.37 -6.52 12.35
CA GLN A 25 -7.32 -6.55 13.38
C GLN A 25 -6.02 -6.00 12.82
N SER A 26 -5.45 -5.02 13.51
CA SER A 26 -4.21 -4.39 13.10
C SER A 26 -3.09 -4.51 14.13
N PHE A 27 -1.85 -4.50 13.67
CA PHE A 27 -0.66 -4.55 14.50
C PHE A 27 0.52 -3.83 13.84
N LEU A 28 1.45 -3.38 14.68
CA LEU A 28 2.66 -2.67 14.27
C LEU A 28 3.81 -3.65 14.08
N ILE A 29 4.47 -3.56 12.92
CA ILE A 29 5.66 -4.34 12.56
C ILE A 29 6.85 -3.42 12.70
N LYS A 30 7.79 -3.76 13.58
CA LYS A 30 8.97 -2.94 13.92
C LYS A 30 10.30 -3.50 13.41
N SER A 31 10.24 -4.61 12.70
CA SER A 31 11.42 -5.36 12.29
C SER A 31 11.17 -6.08 10.98
N MET A 32 12.24 -6.32 10.24
CA MET A 32 12.22 -7.11 9.02
C MET A 32 11.75 -8.54 9.32
N ALA A 33 10.72 -9.00 8.62
CA ALA A 33 10.31 -10.39 8.62
C ALA A 33 11.47 -11.28 8.11
N PRO A 34 11.69 -12.45 8.73
CA PRO A 34 12.79 -13.31 8.37
C PRO A 34 12.64 -13.84 6.94
N GLU A 35 13.77 -14.09 6.29
CA GLU A 35 13.77 -14.86 5.04
C GLU A 35 13.33 -16.29 5.32
N THR A 36 12.32 -16.77 4.60
CA THR A 36 11.84 -18.15 4.69
C THR A 36 11.83 -18.78 3.30
N PRO A 37 12.03 -20.10 3.15
CA PRO A 37 12.00 -20.73 1.82
C PRO A 37 10.67 -20.54 1.10
N GLY A 38 10.69 -20.49 -0.23
CA GLY A 38 9.48 -20.59 -1.05
C GLY A 38 8.79 -21.96 -0.90
N VAL A 39 7.57 -22.07 -1.39
CA VAL A 39 6.76 -23.32 -1.28
C VAL A 39 6.92 -24.23 -2.49
N ALA A 40 7.41 -23.73 -3.63
CA ALA A 40 7.67 -24.54 -4.82
C ALA A 40 8.82 -23.95 -5.65
N ALA A 41 9.98 -24.62 -5.65
CA ALA A 41 11.19 -24.13 -6.31
C ALA A 41 10.96 -23.79 -7.80
N GLY A 42 11.48 -22.64 -8.25
CA GLY A 42 11.41 -22.19 -9.64
C GLY A 42 10.02 -21.73 -10.11
N LYS A 43 9.01 -21.73 -9.23
CA LYS A 43 7.65 -21.29 -9.56
C LYS A 43 7.46 -19.82 -9.23
N GLU A 44 8.02 -18.93 -10.04
CA GLU A 44 7.77 -17.49 -9.92
C GLU A 44 6.28 -17.18 -10.16
N ALA A 45 5.74 -16.21 -9.42
CA ALA A 45 4.37 -15.78 -9.60
C ALA A 45 4.26 -14.92 -10.87
N PRO A 46 3.22 -15.10 -11.70
CA PRO A 46 2.97 -14.19 -12.82
C PRO A 46 2.73 -12.77 -12.29
N ILE A 47 3.34 -11.79 -12.95
CA ILE A 47 3.17 -10.36 -12.66
C ILE A 47 2.23 -9.74 -13.69
N LYS A 48 1.29 -8.90 -13.24
CA LYS A 48 0.38 -8.15 -14.10
C LYS A 48 0.38 -6.67 -13.71
N VAL A 49 0.70 -5.80 -14.67
CA VAL A 49 0.59 -4.35 -14.51
C VAL A 49 -0.71 -3.87 -15.13
N VAL A 50 -1.53 -3.14 -14.38
CA VAL A 50 -2.84 -2.64 -14.80
C VAL A 50 -2.98 -1.16 -14.50
N ASN A 51 -3.56 -0.41 -15.44
CA ASN A 51 -3.83 1.02 -15.26
C ASN A 51 -5.21 1.22 -14.63
N GLN A 52 -5.31 0.94 -13.33
CA GLN A 52 -6.57 0.96 -12.60
C GLN A 52 -6.35 1.35 -11.14
N ASP A 53 -7.39 1.92 -10.53
CA ASP A 53 -7.48 2.08 -9.07
C ASP A 53 -7.39 0.72 -8.35
N VAL A 54 -6.74 0.73 -7.18
CA VAL A 54 -6.43 -0.48 -6.41
C VAL A 54 -7.66 -1.12 -5.78
N ILE A 55 -8.65 -0.33 -5.34
CA ILE A 55 -9.91 -0.84 -4.78
C ILE A 55 -10.75 -1.44 -5.90
N SER A 56 -10.89 -0.74 -7.03
CA SER A 56 -11.65 -1.25 -8.18
C SER A 56 -11.02 -2.54 -8.73
N LEU A 57 -9.69 -2.66 -8.72
CA LEU A 57 -9.01 -3.91 -9.06
C LEU A 57 -9.29 -5.00 -8.03
N ALA A 58 -9.17 -4.71 -6.73
CA ALA A 58 -9.41 -5.68 -5.66
C ALA A 58 -10.81 -6.32 -5.76
N LEU A 59 -11.83 -5.54 -6.12
CA LEU A 59 -13.21 -6.02 -6.27
C LEU A 59 -13.41 -7.03 -7.41
N GLN A 60 -12.51 -7.04 -8.40
CA GLN A 60 -12.54 -7.94 -9.56
C GLN A 60 -11.74 -9.24 -9.35
N LEU A 61 -10.92 -9.28 -8.31
CA LEU A 61 -10.02 -10.40 -8.04
C LEU A 61 -10.60 -11.32 -6.96
N GLU A 62 -10.11 -12.55 -6.97
CA GLU A 62 -10.45 -13.58 -5.98
C GLU A 62 -9.19 -14.05 -5.27
N GLY A 63 -9.37 -14.69 -4.12
CA GLY A 63 -8.28 -15.16 -3.26
C GLY A 63 -8.04 -14.27 -2.05
N HIS A 64 -6.91 -14.48 -1.38
CA HIS A 64 -6.53 -13.70 -0.21
C HIS A 64 -5.72 -12.49 -0.68
N LEU A 65 -6.40 -11.35 -0.76
CA LEU A 65 -5.84 -10.10 -1.26
C LEU A 65 -5.04 -9.38 -0.17
N GLY A 66 -3.92 -8.77 -0.58
CA GLY A 66 -3.12 -7.88 0.27
C GLY A 66 -2.76 -6.61 -0.48
N ILE A 67 -3.26 -5.47 -0.04
CA ILE A 67 -3.03 -4.17 -0.67
C ILE A 67 -1.87 -3.45 0.02
N MET A 68 -0.90 -2.95 -0.75
CA MET A 68 0.13 -2.04 -0.25
C MET A 68 -0.41 -0.61 -0.30
N ASN A 69 -0.73 -0.05 0.87
CA ASN A 69 -1.16 1.33 1.04
C ASN A 69 0.08 2.25 1.10
N PHE A 70 0.18 3.18 0.15
CA PHE A 70 1.26 4.16 0.03
C PHE A 70 1.02 5.34 0.96
N ALA A 71 1.36 5.12 2.22
CA ALA A 71 0.84 5.91 3.32
C ALA A 71 1.61 7.21 3.55
N SER A 72 0.87 8.21 4.03
CA SER A 72 1.42 9.32 4.78
C SER A 72 2.10 8.78 6.05
N PRO A 73 3.35 9.21 6.31
CA PRO A 73 4.07 8.79 7.51
C PRO A 73 3.52 9.45 8.79
N ILE A 74 2.78 10.55 8.67
CA ILE A 74 2.43 11.44 9.80
C ILE A 74 0.94 11.64 10.03
N THR A 75 0.09 11.29 9.06
CA THR A 75 -1.36 11.46 9.16
C THR A 75 -2.07 10.17 8.74
N PRO A 76 -2.84 9.52 9.63
CA PRO A 76 -3.55 8.29 9.28
C PRO A 76 -4.59 8.60 8.18
N GLY A 77 -4.54 7.84 7.08
CA GLY A 77 -5.44 8.06 5.94
C GLY A 77 -5.15 9.34 5.15
N GLY A 78 -3.99 9.96 5.34
CA GLY A 78 -3.56 11.13 4.59
C GLY A 78 -4.52 12.31 4.72
N GLY A 79 -4.93 12.86 3.58
CA GLY A 79 -5.87 13.98 3.48
C GLY A 79 -7.33 13.56 3.26
N VAL A 80 -7.75 12.36 3.67
CA VAL A 80 -9.08 11.82 3.34
C VAL A 80 -10.23 12.72 3.82
N GLU A 81 -10.09 13.32 5.01
CA GLU A 81 -11.08 14.25 5.57
C GLU A 81 -11.21 15.55 4.76
N LEU A 82 -10.16 15.90 4.02
CA LEU A 82 -10.11 17.06 3.12
C LEU A 82 -10.60 16.70 1.71
N GLY A 83 -10.99 15.46 1.45
CA GLY A 83 -11.46 14.99 0.14
C GLY A 83 -10.36 14.89 -0.92
N VAL A 84 -9.09 14.80 -0.51
CA VAL A 84 -7.95 14.52 -1.40
C VAL A 84 -8.17 13.19 -2.11
N ASN A 85 -7.67 13.08 -3.35
CA ASN A 85 -7.88 11.91 -4.18
C ASN A 85 -6.55 11.32 -4.67
N ALA A 86 -5.76 10.80 -3.74
CA ALA A 86 -4.66 9.90 -4.02
C ALA A 86 -4.99 8.48 -3.49
N GLN A 87 -4.03 7.55 -3.62
CA GLN A 87 -4.28 6.13 -3.34
C GLN A 87 -4.65 5.88 -1.87
N GLU A 88 -3.89 6.43 -0.91
CA GLU A 88 -4.19 6.25 0.52
C GLU A 88 -5.58 6.79 0.87
N GLU A 89 -5.94 7.98 0.39
CA GLU A 89 -7.26 8.56 0.67
C GLU A 89 -8.38 7.77 0.02
N ALA A 90 -8.17 7.19 -1.16
CA ALA A 90 -9.14 6.30 -1.78
C ALA A 90 -9.35 5.03 -0.94
N ILE A 91 -8.26 4.39 -0.50
CA ILE A 91 -8.32 3.23 0.39
C ILE A 91 -9.03 3.60 1.71
N ALA A 92 -8.66 4.72 2.34
CA ALA A 92 -9.26 5.17 3.60
C ALA A 92 -10.74 5.56 3.45
N ARG A 93 -11.14 6.09 2.29
CA ARG A 93 -12.53 6.43 1.97
C ARG A 93 -13.38 5.21 1.71
N ASP A 94 -12.87 4.23 0.96
CA ASP A 94 -13.68 3.12 0.42
C ASP A 94 -13.54 1.82 1.25
N THR A 95 -12.84 1.89 2.38
CA THR A 95 -12.64 0.77 3.30
C THR A 95 -12.72 1.21 4.77
N TYR A 96 -12.73 0.25 5.69
CA TYR A 96 -12.61 0.48 7.13
C TYR A 96 -11.17 0.66 7.63
N LEU A 97 -10.23 1.04 6.77
CA LEU A 97 -8.82 1.13 7.16
C LEU A 97 -8.54 2.24 8.20
N LEU A 98 -9.16 3.42 8.07
CA LEU A 98 -8.78 4.59 8.87
C LEU A 98 -8.86 4.33 10.39
N PRO A 99 -9.95 3.76 10.95
CA PRO A 99 -10.01 3.42 12.38
C PRO A 99 -8.91 2.46 12.85
N GLU A 100 -8.43 1.57 11.99
CA GLU A 100 -7.29 0.69 12.30
C GLU A 100 -5.98 1.48 12.38
N LEU A 101 -5.76 2.45 11.49
CA LEU A 101 -4.58 3.31 11.51
C LEU A 101 -4.54 4.20 12.75
N GLU A 102 -5.68 4.76 13.14
CA GLU A 102 -5.78 5.68 14.29
C GLU A 102 -5.30 5.04 15.61
N LYS A 103 -5.41 3.71 15.76
CA LYS A 103 -4.87 2.94 16.90
C LYS A 103 -3.36 3.14 17.09
N PHE A 104 -2.63 3.51 16.04
CA PHE A 104 -1.17 3.69 16.04
C PHE A 104 -0.73 5.16 16.05
N THR A 105 -1.64 6.10 16.34
CA THR A 105 -1.32 7.54 16.42
C THR A 105 -0.10 7.82 17.32
N ALA A 106 -0.04 7.17 18.48
CA ALA A 106 1.05 7.38 19.44
C ALA A 106 2.34 6.61 19.11
N THR A 107 2.24 5.49 18.40
CA THR A 107 3.33 4.51 18.24
C THR A 107 3.97 4.50 16.85
N TYR A 108 3.28 5.01 15.82
CA TYR A 108 3.78 5.13 14.45
C TYR A 108 3.80 6.59 13.97
N TYR A 109 2.65 7.27 13.99
CA TYR A 109 2.51 8.59 13.38
C TYR A 109 3.21 9.71 14.15
N ARG A 110 3.07 9.74 15.49
CA ARG A 110 3.74 10.75 16.33
C ARG A 110 5.27 10.66 16.25
N PRO A 111 5.92 9.48 16.40
CA PRO A 111 7.37 9.36 16.20
C PRO A 111 7.85 9.85 14.83
N ASN A 112 7.12 9.54 13.75
CA ASN A 112 7.47 10.03 12.41
C ASN A 112 7.37 11.56 12.28
N ARG A 113 6.40 12.19 12.95
CA ARG A 113 6.26 13.65 12.97
C ARG A 113 7.38 14.32 13.75
N ASP A 114 7.74 13.73 14.89
CA ASP A 114 8.76 14.29 15.78
C ASP A 114 10.19 14.03 15.22
N HIS A 115 10.37 12.96 14.44
CA HIS A 115 11.64 12.53 13.86
C HIS A 115 11.49 12.12 12.38
N PRO A 116 11.42 13.08 11.45
CA PRO A 116 11.17 12.81 10.03
C PRO A 116 12.33 12.14 9.29
N ASN A 117 13.53 12.06 9.91
CA ASN A 117 14.71 11.38 9.36
C ASN A 117 15.03 11.81 7.91
N HIS A 118 15.13 13.12 7.67
CA HIS A 118 15.37 13.70 6.34
C HIS A 118 14.39 13.21 5.26
N GLY A 119 13.15 12.89 5.64
CA GLY A 119 12.11 12.39 4.74
C GLY A 119 12.11 10.87 4.52
N LEU A 120 13.05 10.10 5.07
CA LEU A 120 12.99 8.63 5.07
C LEU A 120 11.92 8.08 6.03
N TYR A 121 11.72 8.78 7.16
CA TYR A 121 10.91 8.35 8.30
C TYR A 121 11.31 6.96 8.83
N THR A 122 10.41 6.31 9.58
CA THR A 122 10.59 4.94 10.08
C THR A 122 10.52 3.89 8.96
N ARG A 123 11.02 2.69 9.26
CA ARG A 123 10.79 1.46 8.49
C ARG A 123 9.69 0.58 9.08
N ASP A 124 9.10 1.00 10.19
CA ASP A 124 7.94 0.35 10.78
C ASP A 124 6.77 0.33 9.78
N MET A 125 5.87 -0.62 9.95
CA MET A 125 4.69 -0.81 9.09
C MET A 125 3.48 -1.14 9.94
N ILE A 126 2.29 -0.78 9.47
CA ILE A 126 1.05 -1.22 10.08
C ILE A 126 0.43 -2.26 9.16
N TYR A 127 0.12 -3.44 9.70
CA TYR A 127 -0.63 -4.46 8.98
C TYR A 127 -2.04 -4.55 9.54
N SER A 128 -3.04 -4.54 8.67
CA SER A 128 -4.46 -4.60 9.01
C SER A 128 -5.10 -5.78 8.28
N ARG A 129 -5.50 -6.80 9.06
CA ARG A 129 -6.20 -7.99 8.57
C ARG A 129 -7.68 -7.72 8.38
N HIS A 130 -8.26 -8.37 7.38
CA HIS A 130 -9.70 -8.48 7.17
C HIS A 130 -10.42 -7.13 7.13
N VAL A 131 -9.80 -6.14 6.47
CA VAL A 131 -10.39 -4.82 6.30
C VAL A 131 -11.53 -4.91 5.29
N ARG A 132 -12.71 -4.43 5.68
CA ARG A 132 -13.89 -4.42 4.83
C ARG A 132 -13.79 -3.36 3.75
N ILE A 133 -14.08 -3.75 2.51
CA ILE A 133 -14.32 -2.82 1.39
C ILE A 133 -15.81 -2.46 1.39
N THR A 134 -16.14 -1.17 1.45
CA THR A 134 -17.52 -0.69 1.62
C THR A 134 -18.16 -0.27 0.32
N GLN A 135 -17.37 0.23 -0.63
CA GLN A 135 -17.85 0.68 -1.93
C GLN A 135 -16.77 0.55 -3.01
N ASP A 136 -17.18 0.70 -4.27
CA ASP A 136 -16.26 0.95 -5.39
C ASP A 136 -15.92 2.44 -5.55
N ASP A 137 -15.04 2.76 -6.51
CA ASP A 137 -14.58 4.12 -6.82
C ASP A 137 -15.69 5.06 -7.34
N SER A 138 -16.87 4.53 -7.68
CA SER A 138 -18.05 5.33 -8.02
C SER A 138 -18.94 5.64 -6.82
N GLY A 139 -18.64 5.04 -5.65
CA GLY A 139 -19.45 5.13 -4.44
C GLY A 139 -20.57 4.09 -4.37
N LYS A 140 -20.57 3.08 -5.25
CA LYS A 140 -21.58 2.01 -5.20
C LYS A 140 -21.25 1.05 -4.06
N PRO A 141 -22.20 0.75 -3.16
CA PRO A 141 -21.95 -0.14 -2.04
C PRO A 141 -21.55 -1.55 -2.47
N VAL A 142 -20.63 -2.12 -1.70
CA VAL A 142 -20.13 -3.50 -1.83
C VAL A 142 -20.44 -4.26 -0.54
N GLN A 143 -20.84 -5.53 -0.70
CA GLN A 143 -21.12 -6.42 0.42
C GLN A 143 -20.13 -7.59 0.42
N ASN A 144 -19.75 -8.03 1.62
CA ASN A 144 -18.96 -9.25 1.85
C ASN A 144 -17.63 -9.30 1.08
N ARG A 145 -16.97 -8.15 0.92
CA ARG A 145 -15.60 -8.07 0.36
C ARG A 145 -14.64 -7.55 1.43
N TYR A 146 -13.51 -8.25 1.55
CA TYR A 146 -12.48 -7.99 2.54
C TYR A 146 -11.10 -8.15 1.90
N THR A 147 -10.12 -7.42 2.44
CA THR A 147 -8.73 -7.49 2.03
C THR A 147 -7.84 -7.25 3.23
N ASP A 148 -6.63 -7.77 3.20
CA ASP A 148 -5.59 -7.30 4.11
C ASP A 148 -4.93 -6.06 3.51
N ILE A 149 -4.41 -5.19 4.36
CA ILE A 149 -3.76 -3.95 3.95
C ILE A 149 -2.47 -3.78 4.75
N LEU A 150 -1.37 -3.56 4.04
CA LEU A 150 -0.09 -3.17 4.62
C LEU A 150 0.15 -1.69 4.34
N THR A 151 0.19 -0.89 5.41
CA THR A 151 0.46 0.54 5.39
C THR A 151 1.94 0.80 5.62
N VAL A 152 2.57 1.44 4.65
CA VAL A 152 4.01 1.75 4.64
C VAL A 152 4.26 3.06 3.89
N ASN A 153 5.18 3.88 4.39
CA ASN A 153 5.54 5.15 3.75
C ASN A 153 6.76 4.99 2.83
N ALA A 154 6.74 5.58 1.64
CA ALA A 154 7.96 5.77 0.86
C ALA A 154 8.79 6.93 1.42
N PRO A 155 10.09 7.03 1.08
CA PRO A 155 10.85 8.27 1.26
C PRO A 155 10.14 9.45 0.63
N ASN A 156 10.02 10.57 1.34
CA ASN A 156 9.48 11.82 0.80
C ASN A 156 10.63 12.76 0.42
N LEU A 157 11.01 12.73 -0.87
CA LEU A 157 12.19 13.48 -1.35
C LEU A 157 11.97 15.00 -1.33
N SER A 158 10.72 15.47 -1.33
CA SER A 158 10.42 16.90 -1.16
C SER A 158 10.85 17.45 0.21
N GLN A 159 10.91 16.58 1.23
CA GLN A 159 11.33 16.89 2.60
C GLN A 159 12.81 16.55 2.83
N ALA A 160 13.46 15.87 1.89
CA ALA A 160 14.88 15.51 1.97
C ALA A 160 15.80 16.68 1.63
N HIS A 161 15.30 17.72 0.95
CA HIS A 161 16.06 18.92 0.56
C HIS A 161 17.41 18.62 -0.15
N GLY A 162 17.50 17.48 -0.85
CA GLY A 162 18.71 17.04 -1.53
C GLY A 162 19.80 16.45 -0.62
N GLU A 163 19.50 16.17 0.65
CA GLU A 163 20.44 15.65 1.64
C GLU A 163 20.61 14.13 1.56
N LEU A 164 19.71 13.43 0.86
CA LEU A 164 19.77 11.99 0.66
C LEU A 164 20.48 11.66 -0.66
N THR A 165 21.39 10.69 -0.60
CA THR A 165 21.99 10.06 -1.77
C THR A 165 21.06 9.02 -2.39
N ASP A 166 21.25 8.71 -3.67
CA ASP A 166 20.50 7.66 -4.37
C ASP A 166 20.62 6.30 -3.67
N ASP A 167 21.81 5.96 -3.15
CA ASP A 167 22.06 4.72 -2.40
C ASP A 167 21.22 4.64 -1.11
N GLN A 168 21.04 5.77 -0.40
CA GLN A 168 20.22 5.81 0.81
C GLN A 168 18.72 5.66 0.48
N ILE A 169 18.28 6.27 -0.62
CA ILE A 169 16.90 6.18 -1.10
C ILE A 169 16.60 4.75 -1.56
N GLU A 170 17.47 4.17 -2.39
CA GLU A 170 17.34 2.79 -2.87
C GLU A 170 17.34 1.80 -1.70
N ALA A 171 18.26 1.95 -0.73
CA ALA A 171 18.33 1.06 0.43
C ALA A 171 17.07 1.13 1.32
N ASP A 172 16.46 2.31 1.48
CA ASP A 172 15.22 2.44 2.25
C ASP A 172 14.01 1.85 1.50
N LEU A 173 13.89 2.16 0.21
CA LEU A 173 12.87 1.57 -0.67
C LEU A 173 12.97 0.04 -0.70
N GLU A 174 14.17 -0.51 -0.89
CA GLU A 174 14.42 -1.95 -0.92
C GLU A 174 14.04 -2.61 0.41
N ALA A 175 14.43 -2.02 1.55
CA ALA A 175 14.06 -2.54 2.86
C ALA A 175 12.54 -2.57 3.07
N LYS A 176 11.83 -1.50 2.69
CA LYS A 176 10.38 -1.38 2.87
C LYS A 176 9.59 -2.27 1.91
N ILE A 177 10.01 -2.34 0.65
CA ILE A 177 9.39 -3.23 -0.34
C ILE A 177 9.63 -4.69 0.06
N LEU A 178 10.85 -5.07 0.42
CA LEU A 178 11.17 -6.45 0.81
C LEU A 178 10.35 -6.89 2.02
N ASN A 179 10.29 -6.06 3.06
CA ASN A 179 9.54 -6.40 4.26
C ASN A 179 8.02 -6.45 3.97
N THR A 180 7.50 -5.58 3.10
CA THR A 180 6.10 -5.64 2.66
C THR A 180 5.77 -6.99 2.03
N VAL A 181 6.59 -7.45 1.07
CA VAL A 181 6.37 -8.72 0.37
C VAL A 181 6.52 -9.92 1.33
N ARG A 182 7.46 -9.86 2.27
CA ARG A 182 7.61 -10.90 3.31
C ARG A 182 6.42 -10.95 4.27
N VAL A 183 5.91 -9.81 4.70
CA VAL A 183 4.74 -9.75 5.58
C VAL A 183 3.51 -10.32 4.85
N PHE A 184 3.29 -9.98 3.57
CA PHE A 184 2.23 -10.61 2.79
C PHE A 184 2.38 -12.14 2.72
N LYS A 185 3.59 -12.64 2.51
CA LYS A 185 3.86 -14.09 2.55
C LYS A 185 3.54 -14.70 3.92
N ASP A 186 4.00 -14.08 5.00
CA ASP A 186 3.81 -14.59 6.36
C ASP A 186 2.33 -14.66 6.71
N GLU A 187 1.58 -13.64 6.32
CA GLU A 187 0.14 -13.46 6.49
C GLU A 187 -0.72 -14.22 5.47
N LYS A 188 -0.09 -15.05 4.63
CA LYS A 188 -0.75 -15.96 3.66
C LYS A 188 -1.55 -15.25 2.56
N VAL A 189 -1.24 -13.98 2.30
CA VAL A 189 -1.72 -13.28 1.10
C VAL A 189 -1.24 -14.05 -0.12
N THR A 190 -2.18 -14.37 -1.01
CA THR A 190 -1.91 -15.07 -2.27
C THR A 190 -1.91 -14.14 -3.47
N VAL A 191 -2.58 -12.99 -3.36
CA VAL A 191 -2.69 -11.99 -4.43
C VAL A 191 -2.28 -10.60 -3.90
N PRO A 192 -0.99 -10.25 -3.96
CA PRO A 192 -0.53 -8.91 -3.61
C PRO A 192 -0.95 -7.88 -4.66
N LEU A 193 -1.48 -6.75 -4.20
CA LEU A 193 -1.77 -5.55 -5.00
C LEU A 193 -0.77 -4.46 -4.61
N LEU A 194 0.23 -4.31 -5.45
CA LEU A 194 1.33 -3.36 -5.36
C LEU A 194 1.09 -2.20 -6.36
N GLY A 195 2.10 -1.36 -6.60
CA GLY A 195 2.00 -0.27 -7.57
C GLY A 195 3.21 0.66 -7.53
N ALA A 196 3.02 1.89 -8.02
CA ALA A 196 4.07 2.89 -8.14
C ALA A 196 4.39 3.59 -6.80
N PHE A 197 4.98 2.84 -5.87
CA PHE A 197 5.24 3.25 -4.50
C PHE A 197 6.12 4.52 -4.42
N GLY A 198 5.54 5.61 -3.94
CA GLY A 198 6.26 6.86 -3.69
C GLY A 198 6.64 7.67 -4.94
N THR A 199 6.21 7.29 -6.15
CA THR A 199 6.63 7.95 -7.40
C THR A 199 5.82 9.22 -7.74
N GLY A 200 4.73 9.47 -7.01
CA GLY A 200 3.90 10.66 -7.14
C GLY A 200 4.46 11.84 -6.35
N VAL A 201 3.67 12.35 -5.39
CA VAL A 201 4.02 13.52 -4.56
C VAL A 201 5.37 13.36 -3.83
N PHE A 202 5.77 12.14 -3.51
CA PHE A 202 7.03 11.86 -2.80
C PHE A 202 8.26 11.85 -3.72
N GLY A 203 8.08 11.84 -5.04
CA GLY A 203 9.12 12.12 -6.03
C GLY A 203 10.15 11.02 -6.26
N ASN A 204 9.91 9.78 -5.82
CA ASN A 204 10.84 8.67 -6.06
C ASN A 204 10.89 8.32 -7.56
N ASP A 205 12.05 7.92 -8.07
CA ASP A 205 12.19 7.51 -9.47
C ASP A 205 11.38 6.23 -9.75
N PRO A 206 10.39 6.26 -10.66
CA PRO A 206 9.60 5.08 -11.00
C PRO A 206 10.44 3.94 -11.59
N THR A 207 11.56 4.23 -12.25
CA THR A 207 12.47 3.21 -12.78
C THR A 207 13.11 2.42 -11.65
N MET A 208 13.71 3.14 -10.68
CA MET A 208 14.29 2.54 -9.48
C MET A 208 13.27 1.69 -8.73
N VAL A 209 12.07 2.23 -8.46
CA VAL A 209 11.02 1.50 -7.73
C VAL A 209 10.61 0.21 -8.46
N ALA A 210 10.35 0.27 -9.76
CA ALA A 210 9.99 -0.92 -10.54
C ALA A 210 11.12 -1.97 -10.60
N GLN A 211 12.38 -1.53 -10.70
CA GLN A 211 13.54 -2.43 -10.67
C GLN A 211 13.70 -3.10 -9.30
N ILE A 212 13.53 -2.37 -8.19
CA ILE A 212 13.55 -2.94 -6.84
C ILE A 212 12.48 -4.03 -6.69
N PHE A 213 11.24 -3.74 -7.09
CA PHE A 213 10.17 -4.74 -7.08
C PHE A 213 10.52 -5.98 -7.90
N LYS A 214 11.04 -5.80 -9.13
CA LYS A 214 11.47 -6.91 -9.99
C LYS A 214 12.52 -7.78 -9.30
N ARG A 215 13.59 -7.18 -8.76
CA ARG A 215 14.65 -7.92 -8.06
C ARG A 215 14.11 -8.69 -6.87
N ILE A 216 13.25 -8.07 -6.06
CA ILE A 216 12.68 -8.69 -4.86
C ILE A 216 11.76 -9.84 -5.23
N LEU A 217 10.82 -9.65 -6.16
CA LEU A 217 9.84 -10.69 -6.52
C LEU A 217 10.48 -11.91 -7.20
N SER A 218 11.64 -11.75 -7.86
CA SER A 218 12.42 -12.87 -8.40
C SER A 218 13.24 -13.63 -7.36
N ARG A 219 13.22 -13.23 -6.07
CA ARG A 219 13.95 -13.97 -5.03
C ARG A 219 13.32 -15.35 -4.80
N PRO A 220 14.13 -16.41 -4.62
CA PRO A 220 13.61 -17.76 -4.38
C PRO A 220 12.69 -17.91 -3.17
N GLU A 221 12.78 -17.01 -2.18
CA GLU A 221 11.90 -16.99 -1.01
C GLU A 221 10.42 -16.78 -1.35
N PHE A 222 10.09 -16.25 -2.54
CA PHE A 222 8.70 -16.01 -2.96
C PHE A 222 8.17 -17.06 -3.96
N ASN A 223 9.01 -18.02 -4.36
CA ASN A 223 8.62 -19.04 -5.32
C ASN A 223 7.44 -19.89 -4.81
N GLY A 224 6.36 -19.90 -5.59
CA GLY A 224 5.11 -20.60 -5.34
C GLY A 224 4.19 -19.96 -4.30
N VAL A 225 4.60 -18.86 -3.66
CA VAL A 225 3.85 -18.22 -2.56
C VAL A 225 2.62 -17.50 -3.09
N PHE A 226 2.82 -16.65 -4.10
CA PHE A 226 1.75 -15.86 -4.70
C PHE A 226 1.18 -16.55 -5.94
N THR A 227 -0.12 -16.44 -6.13
CA THR A 227 -0.80 -16.96 -7.33
C THR A 227 -0.65 -16.00 -8.50
N THR A 228 -0.73 -14.70 -8.25
CA THR A 228 -0.46 -13.61 -9.19
C THR A 228 -0.15 -12.34 -8.39
N VAL A 229 0.86 -11.59 -8.82
CA VAL A 229 1.17 -10.27 -8.26
C VAL A 229 0.65 -9.20 -9.21
N TYR A 230 -0.16 -8.27 -8.68
CA TYR A 230 -0.71 -7.17 -9.46
C TYR A 230 -0.03 -5.86 -9.09
N PHE A 231 0.25 -5.04 -10.10
CA PHE A 231 0.66 -3.65 -9.95
C PHE A 231 -0.47 -2.75 -10.46
N ALA A 232 -1.22 -2.17 -9.53
CA ALA A 232 -2.26 -1.17 -9.81
C ALA A 232 -1.60 0.21 -9.95
N VAL A 233 -1.35 0.63 -11.19
CA VAL A 233 -0.66 1.89 -11.52
C VAL A 233 -1.65 2.80 -12.25
N LEU A 234 -2.55 3.44 -11.48
CA LEU A 234 -3.49 4.42 -12.02
C LEU A 234 -2.73 5.68 -12.48
N ASP A 235 -2.54 5.80 -13.78
CA ASP A 235 -1.84 6.91 -14.41
C ASP A 235 -2.57 7.34 -15.69
N PRO A 236 -3.37 8.43 -15.64
CA PRO A 236 -4.05 8.96 -16.82
C PRO A 236 -3.09 9.41 -17.94
N SER A 237 -1.84 9.75 -17.61
CA SER A 237 -0.82 10.11 -18.60
C SER A 237 -0.16 8.90 -19.28
N GLN A 238 -0.42 7.70 -18.75
CA GLN A 238 0.16 6.41 -19.11
C GLN A 238 1.68 6.28 -18.92
N LYS A 239 2.43 7.34 -18.59
CA LYS A 239 3.90 7.32 -18.54
C LYS A 239 4.45 6.33 -17.52
N THR A 240 3.98 6.41 -16.28
CA THR A 240 4.41 5.54 -15.17
C THR A 240 3.89 4.13 -15.37
N TYR A 241 2.64 4.01 -15.85
CA TYR A 241 2.04 2.71 -16.16
C TYR A 241 2.84 1.96 -17.24
N ASP A 242 3.16 2.61 -18.37
CA ASP A 242 3.91 2.01 -19.47
C ASP A 242 5.34 1.64 -19.04
N LEU A 243 5.97 2.49 -18.22
CA LEU A 243 7.29 2.21 -17.64
C LEU A 243 7.26 0.96 -16.75
N PHE A 244 6.31 0.87 -15.82
CA PHE A 244 6.16 -0.32 -14.96
C PHE A 244 5.91 -1.57 -15.79
N LYS A 245 5.05 -1.48 -16.81
CA LYS A 245 4.73 -2.56 -17.74
C LYS A 245 5.92 -2.99 -18.62
N GLN A 246 6.85 -2.08 -18.91
CA GLN A 246 8.06 -2.41 -19.66
C GLN A 246 9.07 -3.16 -18.78
N ILE A 247 9.16 -2.82 -17.50
CA ILE A 247 10.16 -3.38 -16.58
C ILE A 247 9.73 -4.74 -16.02
N LEU A 248 8.45 -4.87 -15.63
CA LEU A 248 7.87 -6.03 -14.95
C LEU A 248 7.20 -7.00 -15.93
#